data_AF-A0A6B2CWD0-F1
#
_entry.id   AF-A0A6B2CWD0-F1
#
_cell.length_a   1.000
_cell.length_b   1.000
_cell.length_c   1.000
_cell.angle_alpha   90.00
_cell.angle_beta   90.00
_cell.angle_gamma   90.00
#
_symmetry.space_group_name_H-M   'P 1'
#
loop_
_entity.id
_entity.type
_entity.pdbx_description
1 polymer ?
#
loop_
_entity_poly.entity_id
_entity_poly.type
_entity_poly.pdbx_seq_one_letter_code
_entity_poly.pdbx_strand_id
1 'polypeptide(L)'
;MSQQAEQKGSVEGLEELHREYPEVVSLAAKLASGMQLSKNDISILREAAEAMGWDGDDAADELKNLAANPSERVEKYVELFQKYYGEAHRLLERGDHPQAAEKLWGAATALIKLHAALRGVFVAAWSHGKLYNYVTHNVEHRQAFRDMLKASEVMHRYFYERDLDPATFKEHWEDAVRHIEKVKDVVLLR
;
A
#
# COMPACT_ATOMS: atom_id res chain seq x y z
N MET A 1 16.71 -22.46 10.30
CA MET A 1 15.38 -22.29 10.93
C MET A 1 14.34 -22.47 9.84
N SER A 2 13.30 -23.23 10.15
CA SER A 2 12.73 -24.25 9.27
C SER A 2 11.60 -23.72 8.38
N GLN A 3 11.55 -24.16 7.11
CA GLN A 3 10.46 -23.92 6.14
C GLN A 3 9.04 -24.17 6.70
N GLN A 4 8.91 -24.96 7.77
CA GLN A 4 7.66 -25.20 8.50
C GLN A 4 7.11 -23.99 9.27
N ALA A 5 7.94 -23.03 9.68
CA ALA A 5 7.46 -21.81 10.34
C ALA A 5 6.94 -20.77 9.35
N GLU A 6 7.57 -20.70 8.16
CA GLU A 6 7.17 -19.81 7.06
C GLU A 6 5.84 -20.25 6.42
N GLN A 7 5.65 -21.56 6.20
CA GLN A 7 4.38 -22.09 5.67
C GLN A 7 3.20 -21.97 6.66
N LYS A 8 3.46 -21.99 7.96
CA LYS A 8 2.39 -21.91 8.98
C LYS A 8 1.82 -20.50 9.08
N GLY A 9 2.67 -19.47 8.93
CA GLY A 9 2.26 -18.07 8.94
C GLY A 9 1.46 -17.63 7.70
N SER A 10 1.72 -18.23 6.53
CA SER A 10 0.99 -17.89 5.29
C SER A 10 -0.42 -18.46 5.24
N VAL A 11 -0.62 -19.69 5.74
CA VAL A 11 -1.93 -20.36 5.76
C VAL A 11 -2.85 -19.73 6.81
N GLU A 12 -2.36 -19.49 8.03
CA GLU A 12 -3.15 -18.90 9.12
C GLU A 12 -3.54 -17.45 8.80
N GLY A 13 -2.64 -16.68 8.17
CA GLY A 13 -2.94 -15.31 7.72
C GLY A 13 -3.99 -15.23 6.61
N LEU A 14 -4.01 -16.19 5.68
CA LEU A 14 -5.04 -16.28 4.64
C LEU A 14 -6.41 -16.67 5.20
N GLU A 15 -6.47 -17.55 6.21
CA GLU A 15 -7.72 -17.91 6.88
C GLU A 15 -8.33 -16.73 7.66
N GLU A 16 -7.49 -15.95 8.37
CA GLU A 16 -7.92 -14.70 9.02
C GLU A 16 -8.43 -13.71 7.96
N LEU A 17 -7.69 -13.53 6.87
CA LEU A 17 -8.08 -12.63 5.80
C LEU A 17 -9.38 -13.06 5.12
N HIS A 18 -9.61 -14.36 4.94
CA HIS A 18 -10.87 -14.88 4.39
C HIS A 18 -12.06 -14.63 5.33
N ARG A 19 -11.83 -14.62 6.64
CA ARG A 19 -12.88 -14.32 7.63
C ARG A 19 -13.25 -12.83 7.62
N GLU A 20 -12.26 -11.96 7.48
CA GLU A 20 -12.45 -10.51 7.50
C GLU A 20 -12.90 -9.94 6.14
N TYR A 21 -12.34 -10.44 5.05
CA TYR A 21 -12.53 -9.96 3.67
C TYR A 21 -12.77 -11.12 2.69
N PRO A 22 -13.83 -11.94 2.88
CA PRO A 22 -14.10 -13.11 2.04
C PRO A 22 -14.21 -12.76 0.54
N GLU A 23 -14.73 -11.58 0.22
CA GLU A 23 -14.88 -11.06 -1.13
C GLU A 23 -13.52 -10.76 -1.80
N VAL A 24 -12.56 -10.20 -1.05
CA VAL A 24 -11.21 -9.93 -1.54
C VAL A 24 -10.45 -11.24 -1.78
N VAL A 25 -10.58 -12.21 -0.88
CA VAL A 25 -9.95 -13.53 -1.04
C VAL A 25 -10.56 -14.29 -2.23
N SER A 26 -11.87 -14.20 -2.42
CA SER A 26 -12.55 -14.77 -3.59
C SER A 26 -12.07 -14.13 -4.91
N LEU A 27 -11.95 -12.80 -4.94
CA LEU A 27 -11.39 -12.06 -6.07
C LEU A 27 -9.93 -12.49 -6.36
N ALA A 28 -9.09 -12.58 -5.33
CA ALA A 28 -7.70 -13.03 -5.44
C ALA A 28 -7.58 -14.41 -6.09
N ALA A 29 -8.40 -15.38 -5.67
CA ALA A 29 -8.43 -16.72 -6.25
C ALA A 29 -8.81 -16.71 -7.74
N LYS A 30 -9.75 -15.86 -8.14
CA LYS A 30 -10.14 -15.68 -9.55
C LYS A 30 -9.03 -15.06 -10.38
N LEU A 31 -8.39 -14.01 -9.87
CA LEU A 31 -7.25 -13.35 -10.51
C LEU A 31 -6.09 -14.32 -10.70
N ALA A 32 -5.75 -15.12 -9.68
CA ALA A 32 -4.69 -16.12 -9.75
C ALA A 32 -4.98 -17.25 -10.75
N SER A 33 -6.25 -17.62 -10.90
CA SER A 33 -6.69 -18.69 -11.81
C SER A 33 -6.99 -18.20 -13.24
N GLY A 34 -6.85 -16.90 -13.52
CA GLY A 34 -7.21 -16.32 -14.82
C GLY A 34 -8.70 -16.42 -15.15
N MET A 35 -9.57 -16.51 -14.13
CA MET A 35 -11.02 -16.58 -14.31
C MET A 35 -11.58 -15.23 -14.76
N GLN A 36 -12.69 -15.27 -15.49
CA GLN A 36 -13.42 -14.07 -15.87
C GLN A 36 -13.98 -13.36 -14.63
N LEU A 37 -13.70 -12.07 -14.51
CA LEU A 37 -14.20 -11.24 -13.42
C LEU A 37 -15.64 -10.79 -13.69
N SER A 38 -16.50 -10.90 -12.68
CA SER A 38 -17.84 -10.33 -12.70
C SER A 38 -17.81 -8.82 -12.45
N LYS A 39 -18.95 -8.14 -12.64
CA LYS A 39 -19.09 -6.71 -12.28
C LYS A 39 -18.79 -6.44 -10.80
N ASN A 40 -19.16 -7.37 -9.92
CA ASN A 40 -18.90 -7.24 -8.48
C ASN A 40 -17.40 -7.37 -8.18
N ASP A 41 -16.73 -8.34 -8.82
CA ASP A 41 -15.27 -8.53 -8.71
C ASP A 41 -14.51 -7.27 -9.13
N ILE A 42 -14.96 -6.59 -10.19
CA ILE A 42 -14.39 -5.31 -10.64
C ILE A 42 -14.61 -4.19 -9.62
N SER A 43 -15.77 -4.13 -8.95
CA SER A 43 -16.00 -3.13 -7.89
C SER A 43 -15.08 -3.35 -6.70
N ILE A 44 -14.94 -4.60 -6.26
CA ILE A 44 -14.04 -4.96 -5.16
C ILE A 44 -12.59 -4.61 -5.51
N LEU A 45 -12.15 -4.93 -6.74
CA LEU A 45 -10.82 -4.57 -7.21
C LEU A 45 -10.58 -3.05 -7.17
N ARG A 46 -11.58 -2.27 -7.63
CA ARG A 46 -11.50 -0.81 -7.60
C ARG A 46 -11.41 -0.28 -6.17
N GLU A 47 -12.24 -0.77 -5.26
CA GLU A 47 -12.22 -0.35 -3.84
C GLU A 47 -10.88 -0.68 -3.18
N ALA A 48 -10.31 -1.86 -3.47
CA ALA A 48 -8.98 -2.22 -2.98
C ALA A 48 -7.88 -1.31 -3.58
N ALA A 49 -7.96 -1.03 -4.88
CA ALA A 49 -7.02 -0.15 -5.57
C ALA A 49 -7.04 1.27 -4.98
N GLU A 50 -8.24 1.82 -4.80
CA GLU A 50 -8.50 3.13 -4.17
C GLU A 50 -7.95 3.17 -2.74
N ALA A 51 -8.26 2.18 -1.89
CA ALA A 51 -7.74 2.14 -0.52
C ALA A 51 -6.19 2.09 -0.46
N MET A 52 -5.54 1.49 -1.46
CA MET A 52 -4.07 1.44 -1.55
C MET A 52 -3.45 2.69 -2.20
N GLY A 53 -4.23 3.51 -2.91
CA GLY A 53 -3.72 4.57 -3.80
C GLY A 53 -3.07 4.03 -5.09
N TRP A 54 -3.42 2.82 -5.50
CA TRP A 54 -2.79 2.10 -6.62
C TRP A 54 -3.68 2.08 -7.85
N ASP A 55 -3.07 1.93 -9.02
CA ASP A 55 -3.78 1.67 -10.26
C ASP A 55 -4.36 0.26 -10.27
N GLY A 56 -5.44 0.06 -11.02
CA GLY A 56 -6.17 -1.21 -11.05
C GLY A 56 -5.32 -2.43 -11.41
N ASP A 57 -4.35 -2.29 -12.33
CA ASP A 57 -3.48 -3.39 -12.74
C ASP A 57 -2.49 -3.79 -11.63
N ASP A 58 -1.95 -2.81 -10.89
CA ASP A 58 -1.05 -3.08 -9.76
C ASP A 58 -1.80 -3.65 -8.56
N ALA A 59 -3.03 -3.18 -8.32
CA ALA A 59 -3.92 -3.78 -7.33
C ALA A 59 -4.31 -5.21 -7.72
N ALA A 60 -4.58 -5.47 -9.00
CA ALA A 60 -4.89 -6.83 -9.48
C ALA A 60 -3.70 -7.77 -9.33
N ASP A 61 -2.48 -7.30 -9.63
CA ASP A 61 -1.26 -8.06 -9.39
C ASP A 61 -1.04 -8.33 -7.89
N GLU A 62 -1.29 -7.36 -7.02
CA GLU A 62 -1.22 -7.54 -5.57
C GLU A 62 -2.19 -8.62 -5.08
N LEU A 63 -3.47 -8.51 -5.45
CA LEU A 63 -4.49 -9.45 -5.03
C LEU A 63 -4.28 -10.85 -5.64
N LYS A 64 -3.77 -10.94 -6.86
CA LYS A 64 -3.37 -12.23 -7.46
C LYS A 64 -2.32 -12.96 -6.61
N ASN A 65 -1.43 -12.22 -5.95
CA ASN A 65 -0.28 -12.77 -5.22
C ASN A 65 -0.46 -12.80 -3.70
N LEU A 66 -1.69 -12.77 -3.18
CA LEU A 66 -1.94 -12.81 -1.72
C LEU A 66 -1.35 -14.02 -1.02
N ALA A 67 -1.26 -15.16 -1.71
CA ALA A 67 -0.70 -16.39 -1.16
C ALA A 67 0.81 -16.55 -1.40
N ALA A 68 1.44 -15.63 -2.14
CA ALA A 68 2.88 -15.66 -2.36
C ALA A 68 3.64 -15.34 -1.07
N ASN A 69 4.87 -15.84 -0.94
CA ASN A 69 5.73 -15.46 0.17
C ASN A 69 6.01 -13.94 0.05
N PRO A 70 5.72 -13.13 1.09
CA PRO A 70 5.93 -11.68 1.02
C PRO A 70 7.35 -11.28 0.59
N SER A 71 8.36 -12.08 0.99
CA SER A 71 9.77 -11.83 0.68
C SER A 71 10.08 -11.95 -0.82
N GLU A 72 9.29 -12.69 -1.58
CA GLU A 72 9.45 -12.83 -3.04
C GLU A 72 8.97 -11.58 -3.80
N ARG A 73 8.27 -10.65 -3.13
CA ARG A 73 7.71 -9.45 -3.75
C ARG A 73 8.49 -8.16 -3.43
N VAL A 74 9.66 -8.26 -2.79
CA VAL A 74 10.50 -7.10 -2.44
C VAL A 74 10.77 -6.20 -3.65
N GLU A 75 11.24 -6.77 -4.77
CA GLU A 75 11.54 -6.01 -5.99
C GLU A 75 10.29 -5.29 -6.53
N LYS A 76 9.16 -5.98 -6.59
CA LYS A 76 7.88 -5.39 -7.02
C LYS A 76 7.49 -4.19 -6.17
N TYR A 77 7.67 -4.24 -4.84
CA TYR A 77 7.34 -3.10 -3.99
C TYR A 77 8.33 -1.93 -4.13
N VAL A 78 9.61 -2.20 -4.44
CA VAL A 78 10.56 -1.13 -4.83
C VAL A 78 10.07 -0.43 -6.10
N GLU A 79 9.68 -1.20 -7.12
CA GLU A 79 9.15 -0.67 -8.38
C GLU A 79 7.89 0.16 -8.16
N LEU A 80 6.93 -0.34 -7.37
CA LEU A 80 5.70 0.38 -7.06
C LEU A 80 5.96 1.69 -6.32
N PHE A 81 6.86 1.68 -5.33
CA PHE A 81 7.26 2.90 -4.64
C PHE A 81 7.84 3.92 -5.62
N GLN A 82 8.80 3.51 -6.46
CA GLN A 82 9.43 4.41 -7.44
C GLN A 82 8.43 4.94 -8.47
N LYS A 83 7.54 4.07 -8.97
CA LYS A 83 6.46 4.43 -9.89
C LYS A 83 5.58 5.51 -9.28
N TYR A 84 4.95 5.23 -8.14
CA TYR A 84 3.97 6.12 -7.54
C TYR A 84 4.59 7.41 -7.01
N TYR A 85 5.77 7.33 -6.41
CA TYR A 85 6.48 8.53 -5.95
C TYR A 85 6.85 9.45 -7.12
N GLY A 86 7.36 8.88 -8.22
CA GLY A 86 7.68 9.64 -9.42
C GLY A 86 6.44 10.20 -10.14
N GLU A 87 5.34 9.44 -10.19
CA GLU A 87 4.07 9.92 -10.74
C GLU A 87 3.48 11.07 -9.93
N ALA A 88 3.50 10.96 -8.59
CA ALA A 88 3.02 11.99 -7.70
C ALA A 88 3.69 13.34 -7.98
N HIS A 89 5.02 13.37 -8.08
CA HIS A 89 5.77 14.59 -8.41
C HIS A 89 5.46 15.12 -9.82
N ARG A 90 5.40 14.26 -10.83
CA ARG A 90 5.03 14.68 -12.21
C ARG A 90 3.63 15.28 -12.30
N LEU A 91 2.68 14.74 -11.53
CA LEU A 91 1.32 15.25 -11.47
C LEU A 91 1.27 16.59 -10.76
N LEU A 92 2.04 16.75 -9.68
CA LEU A 92 2.19 18.04 -8.99
C LEU A 92 2.73 19.11 -9.95
N GLU A 93 3.80 18.82 -10.70
CA GLU A 93 4.38 19.74 -11.68
C GLU A 93 3.38 20.17 -12.77
N ARG A 94 2.42 19.31 -13.09
CA ARG A 94 1.34 19.57 -14.06
C ARG A 94 0.13 20.27 -13.45
N GLY A 95 0.13 20.52 -12.13
CA GLY A 95 -0.98 21.14 -11.40
C GLY A 95 -2.15 20.20 -11.08
N ASP A 96 -2.00 18.89 -11.27
CA ASP A 96 -3.02 17.90 -10.89
C ASP A 96 -2.83 17.49 -9.42
N HIS A 97 -3.16 18.41 -8.52
CA HIS A 97 -2.98 18.21 -7.08
C HIS A 97 -3.74 17.00 -6.52
N PRO A 98 -5.02 16.74 -6.89
CA PRO A 98 -5.73 15.58 -6.36
C PRO A 98 -5.05 14.26 -6.74
N GLN A 99 -4.70 14.07 -8.02
CA GLN A 99 -4.01 12.84 -8.45
C GLN A 99 -2.60 12.75 -7.88
N ALA A 100 -1.88 13.87 -7.76
CA ALA A 100 -0.57 13.90 -7.11
C ALA A 100 -0.67 13.39 -5.66
N ALA A 101 -1.66 13.88 -4.90
CA ALA A 101 -1.89 13.50 -3.51
C ALA A 101 -2.18 12.00 -3.37
N GLU A 102 -3.06 11.47 -4.22
CA GLU A 102 -3.41 10.05 -4.21
C GLU A 102 -2.21 9.16 -4.55
N LYS A 103 -1.40 9.57 -5.53
CA LYS A 103 -0.18 8.83 -5.89
C LYS A 103 0.88 8.93 -4.80
N LEU A 104 0.92 10.01 -4.03
CA LEU A 104 1.80 10.11 -2.86
C LEU A 104 1.36 9.17 -1.73
N TRP A 105 0.05 8.98 -1.52
CA TRP A 105 -0.48 7.93 -0.66
C TRP A 105 -0.09 6.53 -1.15
N GLY A 106 -0.26 6.26 -2.45
CA GLY A 106 0.15 5.01 -3.08
C GLY A 106 1.64 4.69 -2.90
N ALA A 107 2.50 5.70 -2.91
CA ALA A 107 3.92 5.54 -2.60
C ALA A 107 4.14 5.15 -1.13
N ALA A 108 3.45 5.79 -0.19
CA ALA A 108 3.56 5.47 1.24
C ALA A 108 3.10 4.05 1.56
N THR A 109 1.99 3.58 0.96
CA THR A 109 1.51 2.20 1.13
C THR A 109 2.48 1.18 0.53
N ALA A 110 3.04 1.45 -0.65
CA ALA A 110 4.09 0.62 -1.27
C ALA A 110 5.35 0.53 -0.40
N LEU A 111 5.75 1.63 0.24
CA LEU A 111 6.92 1.65 1.11
C LEU A 111 6.73 0.82 2.39
N ILE A 112 5.51 0.81 2.96
CA ILE A 112 5.17 -0.10 4.07
C ILE A 112 5.20 -1.55 3.59
N LYS A 113 4.62 -1.83 2.43
CA LYS A 113 4.63 -3.18 1.85
C LYS A 113 6.05 -3.67 1.59
N LEU A 114 6.94 -2.80 1.12
CA LEU A 114 8.35 -3.09 0.96
C LEU A 114 9.01 -3.45 2.30
N HIS A 115 8.83 -2.62 3.34
CA HIS A 115 9.39 -2.92 4.65
C HIS A 115 8.82 -4.23 5.24
N ALA A 116 7.54 -4.52 5.01
CA ALA A 116 6.90 -5.78 5.42
C ALA A 116 7.48 -6.99 4.68
N ALA A 117 7.66 -6.88 3.37
CA ALA A 117 8.26 -7.90 2.51
C ALA A 117 9.69 -8.25 2.94
N LEU A 118 10.52 -7.24 3.23
CA LEU A 118 11.88 -7.42 3.73
C LEU A 118 11.94 -8.17 5.07
N ARG A 119 10.83 -8.23 5.80
CA ARG A 119 10.69 -8.97 7.07
C ARG A 119 9.90 -10.26 6.93
N GLY A 120 9.48 -10.63 5.71
CA GLY A 120 8.63 -11.80 5.47
C GLY A 120 7.23 -11.69 6.08
N VAL A 121 6.73 -10.48 6.32
CA VAL A 121 5.43 -10.24 6.95
C VAL A 121 4.41 -9.82 5.89
N PHE A 122 3.25 -10.48 5.88
CA PHE A 122 2.11 -10.07 5.07
C PHE A 122 1.39 -8.86 5.68
N VAL A 123 0.96 -7.92 4.82
CA VAL A 123 0.14 -6.77 5.19
C VAL A 123 -0.91 -6.52 4.10
N ALA A 124 -2.18 -6.48 4.51
CA ALA A 124 -3.30 -6.07 3.68
C ALA A 124 -3.33 -4.54 3.57
N ALA A 125 -2.70 -3.99 2.52
CA ALA A 125 -2.52 -2.54 2.39
C ALA A 125 -3.82 -1.77 2.13
N TRP A 126 -4.89 -2.44 1.70
CA TRP A 126 -6.24 -1.87 1.55
C TRP A 126 -6.96 -1.66 2.90
N SER A 127 -6.33 -2.01 4.03
CA SER A 127 -6.86 -1.77 5.38
C SER A 127 -5.93 -0.86 6.16
N HIS A 128 -6.34 0.40 6.35
CA HIS A 128 -5.58 1.40 7.09
C HIS A 128 -5.25 0.92 8.51
N GLY A 129 -6.21 0.25 9.17
CA GLY A 129 -5.98 -0.35 10.49
C GLY A 129 -4.88 -1.41 10.47
N LYS A 130 -4.83 -2.28 9.44
CA LYS A 130 -3.75 -3.27 9.29
C LYS A 130 -2.40 -2.60 9.00
N LEU A 131 -2.34 -1.48 8.27
CA LEU A 131 -1.11 -0.68 8.10
C LEU A 131 -0.59 -0.13 9.44
N TYR A 132 -1.44 0.51 10.24
CA TYR A 132 -1.05 1.03 11.56
C TYR A 132 -0.66 -0.06 12.55
N ASN A 133 -1.38 -1.19 12.53
CA ASN A 133 -1.08 -2.35 13.37
C ASN A 133 0.26 -2.98 12.96
N TYR A 134 0.53 -3.09 11.67
CA TYR A 134 1.84 -3.52 11.18
C TYR A 134 2.95 -2.62 11.73
N VAL A 135 2.83 -1.30 11.57
CA VAL A 135 3.81 -0.32 12.08
C VAL A 135 4.02 -0.45 13.58
N THR A 136 2.95 -0.67 14.34
CA THR A 136 3.01 -0.75 15.81
C THR A 136 3.75 -2.00 16.30
N HIS A 137 3.59 -3.14 15.61
CA HIS A 137 4.08 -4.43 16.09
C HIS A 137 5.33 -4.96 15.37
N ASN A 138 5.69 -4.42 14.20
CA ASN A 138 6.71 -5.02 13.32
C ASN A 138 7.83 -4.07 12.88
N VAL A 139 7.77 -2.78 13.23
CA VAL A 139 8.68 -1.76 12.69
C VAL A 139 9.56 -1.15 13.77
N GLU A 140 10.87 -1.29 13.57
CA GLU A 140 11.87 -0.53 14.33
C GLU A 140 11.78 0.96 13.95
N HIS A 141 11.94 1.87 14.89
CA HIS A 141 11.67 3.31 14.69
C HIS A 141 10.22 3.61 14.26
N ARG A 142 9.25 2.88 14.83
CA ARG A 142 7.79 3.01 14.60
C ARG A 142 7.26 4.45 14.49
N GLN A 143 7.88 5.41 15.17
CA GLN A 143 7.46 6.81 15.13
C GLN A 143 7.58 7.39 13.71
N ALA A 144 8.69 7.16 13.00
CA ALA A 144 8.88 7.69 11.66
C ALA A 144 7.85 7.16 10.66
N PHE A 145 7.54 5.86 10.72
CA PHE A 145 6.52 5.23 9.89
C PHE A 145 5.11 5.70 10.25
N ARG A 146 4.82 5.89 11.55
CA ARG A 146 3.53 6.40 12.03
C ARG A 146 3.32 7.84 11.57
N ASP A 147 4.35 8.68 11.62
CA ASP A 147 4.26 10.07 11.18
C ASP A 147 4.08 10.13 9.65
N MET A 148 4.77 9.27 8.90
CA MET A 148 4.54 9.11 7.46
C MET A 148 3.09 8.73 7.15
N LEU A 149 2.55 7.69 7.80
CA LEU A 149 1.15 7.29 7.58
C LEU A 149 0.18 8.45 7.83
N LYS A 150 0.33 9.16 8.95
CA LYS A 150 -0.53 10.30 9.29
C LYS A 150 -0.44 11.42 8.27
N ALA A 151 0.77 11.78 7.84
CA ALA A 151 0.97 12.84 6.86
C ALA A 151 0.42 12.44 5.49
N SER A 152 0.63 11.19 5.06
CA SER A 152 0.11 10.67 3.78
C SER A 152 -1.40 10.45 3.79
N GLU A 153 -2.05 10.14 4.92
CA GLU A 153 -3.52 10.05 5.00
C GLU A 153 -4.21 11.40 4.71
N VAL A 154 -3.57 12.53 5.02
CA VAL A 154 -4.08 13.84 4.62
C VAL A 154 -4.13 13.98 3.10
N MET A 155 -3.15 13.42 2.39
CA MET A 155 -3.11 13.41 0.92
C MET A 155 -4.23 12.54 0.33
N HIS A 156 -4.41 11.34 0.89
CA HIS A 156 -5.51 10.46 0.50
C HIS A 156 -6.88 11.10 0.72
N ARG A 157 -7.08 11.74 1.88
CA ARG A 157 -8.32 12.50 2.15
C ARG A 157 -8.53 13.64 1.16
N TYR A 158 -7.48 14.42 0.87
CA TYR A 158 -7.56 15.54 -0.06
C TYR A 158 -7.97 15.10 -1.48
N PHE A 159 -7.54 13.93 -1.95
CA PHE A 159 -7.96 13.40 -3.25
C PHE A 159 -9.49 13.33 -3.39
N TYR A 160 -10.18 12.89 -2.34
CA TYR A 160 -11.64 12.78 -2.31
C TYR A 160 -12.33 14.12 -2.00
N GLU A 161 -11.85 14.83 -0.98
CA GLU A 161 -12.56 16.00 -0.44
C GLU A 161 -12.23 17.29 -1.17
N ARG A 162 -11.02 17.42 -1.72
CA ARG A 162 -10.51 18.61 -2.43
C ARG A 162 -10.71 19.91 -1.63
N ASP A 163 -10.57 19.80 -0.32
CA ASP A 163 -11.00 20.79 0.67
C ASP A 163 -9.87 21.70 1.18
N LEU A 164 -8.65 21.51 0.68
CA LEU A 164 -7.49 22.34 1.03
C LEU A 164 -7.29 23.46 0.01
N ASP A 165 -7.06 24.68 0.49
CA ASP A 165 -6.57 25.77 -0.35
C ASP A 165 -5.11 25.50 -0.78
N PRO A 166 -4.61 26.19 -1.83
CA PRO A 166 -3.29 25.92 -2.38
C PRO A 166 -2.12 26.05 -1.38
N ALA A 167 -2.20 26.97 -0.42
CA ALA A 167 -1.14 27.14 0.57
C ALA A 167 -1.14 25.99 1.57
N THR A 168 -2.31 25.64 2.09
CA THR A 168 -2.48 24.51 3.02
C THR A 168 -2.13 23.17 2.36
N PHE A 169 -2.52 22.96 1.10
CA PHE A 169 -2.13 21.79 0.33
C PHE A 169 -0.61 21.67 0.22
N LYS A 170 0.08 22.77 -0.13
CA LYS A 170 1.55 22.79 -0.28
C LYS A 170 2.25 22.41 1.03
N GLU A 171 1.78 22.92 2.17
CA GLU A 171 2.36 22.59 3.48
C GLU A 171 2.22 21.10 3.80
N HIS A 172 1.04 20.52 3.60
CA HIS A 172 0.82 19.09 3.84
C HIS A 172 1.54 18.19 2.84
N TRP A 173 1.64 18.60 1.57
CA TRP A 173 2.43 17.91 0.57
C TRP A 173 3.91 17.83 0.98
N GLU A 174 4.50 18.98 1.33
CA GLU A 174 5.89 19.04 1.76
C GLU A 174 6.12 18.20 3.03
N ASP A 175 5.16 18.18 3.95
CA ASP A 175 5.22 17.33 5.15
C ASP A 175 5.18 15.84 4.84
N ALA A 176 4.23 15.39 4.01
CA ALA A 176 4.13 14.01 3.57
C ALA A 176 5.41 13.56 2.85
N VAL A 177 5.94 14.40 1.94
CA VAL A 177 7.21 14.13 1.23
C VAL A 177 8.38 13.98 2.20
N ARG A 178 8.53 14.91 3.17
CA ARG A 178 9.61 14.81 4.17
C ARG A 178 9.56 13.50 4.96
N HIS A 179 8.37 13.08 5.37
CA HIS A 179 8.21 11.84 6.13
C HIS A 179 8.45 10.59 5.28
N ILE A 180 7.97 10.58 4.04
CA ILE A 180 8.23 9.49 3.09
C ILE A 180 9.73 9.35 2.82
N GLU A 181 10.44 10.44 2.56
CA GLU A 181 11.89 10.42 2.32
C GLU A 181 12.66 9.84 3.52
N LYS A 182 12.28 10.23 4.74
CA LYS A 182 12.88 9.70 5.96
C LYS A 182 12.67 8.18 6.10
N VAL A 183 11.48 7.69 5.79
CA VAL A 183 11.19 6.23 5.83
C VAL A 183 11.90 5.52 4.68
N LYS A 184 11.97 6.13 3.50
CA LYS A 184 12.66 5.60 2.33
C LYS A 184 14.12 5.32 2.65
N ASP A 185 14.81 6.28 3.28
CA ASP A 185 16.20 6.09 3.70
C ASP A 185 16.35 4.94 4.69
N VAL A 186 15.38 4.78 5.60
CA VAL A 186 15.35 3.65 6.54
C VAL A 186 15.12 2.31 5.85
N VAL A 187 14.39 2.26 4.74
CA VAL A 187 14.03 1.00 4.07
C VAL A 187 15.02 0.60 2.98
N LEU A 188 15.51 1.57 2.19
CA LEU A 188 16.30 1.34 0.97
C LEU A 188 17.81 1.54 1.14
N LEU A 189 18.27 2.25 2.16
CA LEU A 189 19.71 2.51 2.38
C LEU A 189 20.31 1.63 3.48
N ARG A 190 19.65 0.52 3.81
CA ARG A 190 20.11 -0.47 4.80
C ARG A 190 20.92 -1.60 4.16
#